data_AF-A0A2Z5TNC6-F1
#
_entry.id   AF-A0A2Z5TNC6-F1
#
_cell.length_a   1.000
_cell.length_b   1.000
_cell.length_c   1.000
_cell.angle_alpha   90.00
_cell.angle_beta   90.00
_cell.angle_gamma   90.00
#
_symmetry.space_group_name_H-M   'P 1'
#
loop_
_entity.id
_entity.type
_entity.pdbx_description
1 polymer ?
#
loop_
_entity_poly.entity_id
_entity_poly.type
_entity_poly.pdbx_seq_one_letter_code
_entity_poly.pdbx_strand_id
1 'polypeptide(L)' 'MTTDKQNKWLAEQVYWVEQERDDVGYHPAANERYFCDDSDKALGKFEVIAVEDNPINGMQAMVATMMEVCL' A
#
# COMPACT_ATOMS: atom_id res chain seq x y z
N MET A 1 -8.23 3.20 16.55
CA MET A 1 -7.21 4.26 16.71
C MET A 1 -5.83 3.93 16.12
N THR A 2 -5.36 2.67 16.14
CA THR A 2 -4.22 2.23 15.31
C THR A 2 -4.70 1.61 13.99
N THR A 3 -5.75 0.79 14.08
CA THR A 3 -6.37 0.08 12.94
C THR A 3 -6.97 1.02 11.88
N ASP A 4 -7.66 2.10 12.26
CA ASP A 4 -8.18 3.09 11.28
C ASP A 4 -7.07 3.78 10.48
N LYS A 5 -5.96 4.12 11.13
CA LYS A 5 -4.81 4.74 10.47
C LYS A 5 -4.15 3.76 9.49
N GLN A 6 -3.97 2.51 9.93
CA GLN A 6 -3.44 1.45 9.08
C GLN A 6 -4.36 1.18 7.87
N ASN A 7 -5.67 1.06 8.09
CA ASN A 7 -6.65 0.85 7.03
C ASN A 7 -6.69 2.01 6.03
N LYS A 8 -6.63 3.25 6.54
CA LYS A 8 -6.53 4.44 5.69
C LYS A 8 -5.28 4.36 4.81
N TRP A 9 -4.14 4.00 5.39
CA TRP A 9 -2.91 3.87 4.63
C TRP A 9 -3.02 2.76 3.57
N LEU A 10 -3.51 1.58 3.92
CA LEU A 10 -3.69 0.51 2.94
C LEU A 10 -4.62 0.90 1.78
N ALA A 11 -5.64 1.71 2.03
CA ALA A 11 -6.50 2.25 0.98
C ALA A 11 -5.74 3.24 0.07
N GLU A 12 -4.85 4.07 0.62
CA GLU A 12 -3.99 4.96 -0.16
C GLU A 12 -2.96 4.18 -1.02
N GLN A 13 -2.52 3.00 -0.58
CA GLN A 13 -1.60 2.16 -1.37
C GLN A 13 -2.20 1.70 -2.69
N VAL A 14 -3.52 1.46 -2.74
CA VAL A 14 -4.24 1.13 -3.99
C VAL A 14 -4.04 2.24 -5.03
N TYR A 15 -4.06 3.49 -4.59
CA TYR A 15 -3.87 4.65 -5.46
C TYR A 15 -2.42 4.76 -5.99
N TRP A 16 -1.43 4.20 -5.26
CA TRP A 16 -0.02 4.26 -5.63
C TRP A 16 0.42 3.14 -6.57
N VAL A 17 -0.45 2.14 -6.80
CA VAL A 17 -0.20 1.02 -7.72
C VAL A 17 -0.21 1.45 -9.19
N GLU A 18 -0.95 2.50 -9.54
CA GLU A 18 -1.01 3.04 -10.91
C GLU A 18 0.40 3.49 -11.37
N GLN A 19 0.98 2.81 -12.34
CA GLN A 19 2.38 3.01 -12.74
C GLN A 19 2.61 4.29 -13.55
N GLU A 20 1.56 4.87 -14.14
CA GLU A 20 1.67 6.11 -14.91
C GLU A 20 1.70 7.37 -14.01
N ARG A 21 1.51 7.22 -12.69
CA ARG A 21 1.56 8.34 -11.74
C ARG A 21 2.98 8.72 -11.37
N ASP A 22 3.27 10.01 -11.42
CA ASP A 22 4.57 10.60 -11.05
C ASP A 22 4.52 11.43 -9.75
N ASP A 23 3.34 11.54 -9.13
CA ASP A 23 3.08 12.32 -7.93
C ASP A 23 3.13 11.48 -6.62
N VAL A 24 3.62 10.24 -6.71
CA VAL A 24 3.85 9.35 -5.56
C VAL A 24 5.33 9.19 -5.24
N GLY A 25 5.64 8.89 -3.98
CA GLY A 25 7.02 8.65 -3.55
C GLY A 25 7.58 7.31 -4.01
N TYR A 26 6.71 6.33 -4.27
CA TYR A 26 7.04 5.01 -4.78
C TYR A 26 5.79 4.31 -5.35
N HIS A 27 6.02 3.25 -6.12
CA HIS A 27 4.97 2.29 -6.49
C HIS A 27 5.12 1.00 -5.68
N PRO A 28 4.06 0.50 -5.03
CA PRO A 28 4.10 -0.78 -4.32
C PRO A 28 4.47 -1.92 -5.27
N ALA A 29 5.34 -2.83 -4.83
CA ALA A 29 5.74 -4.01 -5.59
C ALA A 29 5.50 -5.28 -4.79
N ALA A 30 5.15 -6.37 -5.48
CA ALA A 30 4.90 -7.66 -4.83
C ALA A 30 6.17 -8.20 -4.14
N ASN A 31 5.98 -8.78 -2.95
CA ASN A 31 7.00 -9.29 -2.02
C ASN A 31 7.88 -8.22 -1.37
N GLU A 32 7.54 -6.93 -1.52
CA GLU A 32 8.20 -5.85 -0.80
C GLU A 32 7.47 -5.51 0.51
N ARG A 33 8.23 -4.95 1.46
CA ARG A 33 7.73 -4.54 2.78
C ARG A 33 7.89 -3.05 2.99
N TYR A 34 6.79 -2.41 3.39
CA TYR A 34 6.72 -0.96 3.59
C TYR A 34 6.27 -0.66 5.02
N PHE A 35 6.71 0.46 5.57
CA PHE A 35 6.11 0.98 6.79
C PHE A 35 4.72 1.50 6.48
N CYS A 36 3.79 1.33 7.42
CA CYS A 36 2.52 2.03 7.34
C CYS A 36 2.81 3.54 7.32
N ASP A 37 3.58 4.06 8.27
CA ASP A 37 4.01 5.47 8.28
C ASP A 37 5.51 5.56 8.60
N ASP A 38 6.30 6.17 7.72
CA ASP A 38 7.73 6.37 7.95
C ASP A 38 8.03 7.31 9.14
N SER A 39 7.09 8.20 9.47
CA SER A 39 7.18 9.10 10.63
C SER A 39 6.74 8.43 11.93
N ASP A 40 5.90 7.40 11.86
CA ASP A 40 5.38 6.66 13.01
C ASP A 40 5.53 5.14 12.83
N LYS A 41 6.75 4.66 13.11
CA LYS A 41 7.10 3.24 13.01
C LYS A 41 6.30 2.34 13.97
N ALA A 42 5.63 2.90 14.98
CA ALA A 42 4.76 2.14 15.87
C ALA A 42 3.47 1.66 15.16
N LEU A 43 3.14 2.23 14.00
CA LEU A 43 2.04 1.77 13.17
C LEU A 43 2.34 0.44 12.45
N GLY A 44 3.58 -0.03 12.47
CA GLY A 44 3.97 -1.33 11.92
C GLY A 44 4.28 -1.29 10.42
N LYS A 45 4.31 -2.48 9.82
CA LYS A 45 4.64 -2.69 8.41
C LYS A 45 3.55 -3.48 7.71
N PHE A 46 3.52 -3.37 6.39
CA PHE A 46 2.76 -4.27 5.54
C PHE A 46 3.67 -4.89 4.48
N GLU A 47 3.42 -6.15 4.18
CA GLU A 47 3.98 -6.86 3.04
C GLU A 47 2.97 -6.83 1.90
N VAL A 48 3.43 -6.51 0.70
CA VAL A 48 2.60 -6.55 -0.50
C VAL A 48 2.64 -7.97 -1.06
N ILE A 49 1.50 -8.66 -1.05
CA ILE A 49 1.38 -10.02 -1.58
C ILE A 49 1.28 -9.99 -3.11
N ALA A 50 0.48 -9.07 -3.64
CA ALA A 50 0.23 -8.96 -5.07
C ALA A 50 -0.14 -7.52 -5.43
N VAL A 51 0.22 -7.15 -6.67
CA VAL A 51 -0.08 -5.85 -7.28
C VAL A 51 -0.59 -6.12 -8.68
N GLU A 52 -1.68 -5.48 -9.05
CA GLU A 52 -2.16 -5.47 -10.43
C GLU A 52 -2.58 -4.05 -10.78
N ASP A 53 -1.96 -3.54 -11.84
CA ASP A 53 -2.32 -2.29 -12.50
C ASP A 53 -3.01 -2.66 -13.82
N ASN A 54 -4.33 -2.46 -13.90
CA ASN A 54 -5.13 -2.82 -15.06
C ASN A 54 -5.64 -1.60 -15.82
N PRO A 55 -4.90 -1.11 -16.82
CA PRO A 55 -5.26 0.09 -17.57
C PRO A 55 -6.36 -0.12 -18.61
N ILE A 56 -6.76 -1.37 -18.89
CA ILE A 56 -7.52 -1.70 -20.12
C ILE A 56 -9.02 -1.39 -20.03
N ASN A 57 -9.63 -1.33 -18.84
CA ASN A 57 -11.09 -1.25 -18.69
C ASN A 57 -11.60 -0.24 -17.65
N GLY A 58 -10.93 0.89 -17.47
CA GLY A 58 -11.37 1.92 -16.54
C GLY A 58 -11.14 1.51 -15.07
N MET A 59 -9.87 1.60 -14.68
CA MET A 59 -9.42 1.83 -13.30
C MET A 59 -9.84 0.79 -12.25
N GLN A 60 -9.09 -0.31 -12.18
CA GLN A 60 -8.95 -1.09 -10.95
C GLN A 60 -7.47 -1.41 -10.76
N ALA A 61 -6.77 -0.52 -10.06
CA ALA A 61 -5.53 -0.87 -9.41
C ALA A 61 -5.89 -1.70 -8.16
N MET A 62 -5.15 -2.78 -7.89
CA MET A 62 -5.34 -3.56 -6.67
C MET A 62 -4.01 -3.84 -5.99
N VAL A 63 -4.04 -3.78 -4.66
CA VAL A 63 -2.93 -4.18 -3.80
C VAL A 63 -3.47 -5.15 -2.76
N ALA A 64 -2.93 -6.37 -2.74
CA ALA A 64 -3.17 -7.31 -1.67
C ALA A 64 -2.04 -7.16 -0.66
N THR A 65 -2.37 -6.96 0.62
CA THR A 65 -1.38 -6.73 1.67
C THR A 65 -1.60 -7.62 2.88
N MET A 66 -0.50 -8.00 3.54
CA MET A 66 -0.52 -8.64 4.84
C MET A 66 0.08 -7.68 5.87
N MET A 67 -0.68 -7.38 6.92
CA MET A 67 -0.22 -6.50 7.99
C MET A 67 0.59 -7.28 9.02
N GLU A 68 1.77 -6.77 9.32
CA GLU A 68 2.52 -7.18 10.50
C GLU A 68 2.30 -6.13 11.59
N VAL A 69 1.51 -6.50 12.59
CA VAL A 69 1.32 -5.68 13.79
C VAL A 69 2.48 -5.97 14.73
N CYS A 70 3.31 -4.97 14.99
CA CYS A 70 4.27 -5.03 16.10
C CYS A 70 3.46 -5.02 17.41
N LEU A 71 3.34 -6.19 18.07
CA LEU A 71 2.79 -6.33 19.42
C LEU A 71 3.81 -5.96 20.48
#